data_AF-A0A3B0NZ76-F1
#
_entry.id   AF-A0A3B0NZ76-F1
#
_cell.length_a   1.000
_cell.length_b   1.000
_cell.length_c   1.000
_cell.angle_alpha   90.00
_cell.angle_beta   90.00
_cell.angle_gamma   90.00
#
_symmetry.space_group_name_H-M   'P 1'
#
loop_
_entity.id
_entity.type
_entity.pdbx_description
1 polymer ?
#
loop_
_entity_poly.entity_id
_entity_poly.type
_entity_poly.pdbx_seq_one_letter_code
_entity_poly.pdbx_strand_id
1 'polypeptide(L)'
;MNQNKKFSAIFATSSISDAIKYFDVFQELISEYNQKNQTDFKVTALFDPNIDFSKDKYEDLEKKYDSIKRIIDQYNLDFKTSFDFEQHADFKIDLSNRLAHKNSYLNLSNDRKLDLLIVVEQMLTGFDSKW
;
A
#
# COMPACT_ATOMS: atom_id res chain seq x y z
N MET A 1 -16.02 19.98 1.06
CA MET A 1 -14.73 20.56 1.49
C MET A 1 -13.65 19.88 0.69
N ASN A 2 -12.91 20.62 -0.15
CA ASN A 2 -11.86 20.05 -0.99
C ASN A 2 -10.57 20.01 -0.15
N GLN A 3 -10.42 18.99 0.69
CA GLN A 3 -9.15 18.74 1.38
C GLN A 3 -8.15 18.35 0.30
N ASN A 4 -7.27 19.29 -0.05
CA ASN A 4 -6.22 19.03 -1.03
C ASN A 4 -5.32 17.95 -0.42
N LYS A 5 -5.44 16.69 -0.86
CA LYS A 5 -4.66 15.54 -0.37
C LYS A 5 -3.19 15.78 -0.74
N LYS A 6 -2.49 16.56 0.07
CA LYS A 6 -1.13 17.00 -0.25
C LYS A 6 -0.11 15.94 0.15
N PHE A 7 -0.38 15.22 1.24
CA PHE A 7 0.56 14.30 1.85
C PHE A 7 -0.06 12.91 1.98
N SER A 8 0.79 11.89 1.90
CA SER A 8 0.48 10.52 2.28
C SER A 8 1.09 10.21 3.66
N ALA A 9 0.44 9.36 4.44
CA ALA A 9 0.95 8.90 5.72
C ALA A 9 1.61 7.52 5.58
N ILE A 10 2.57 7.22 6.46
CA ILE A 10 3.19 5.90 6.58
C ILE A 10 2.84 5.31 7.94
N PHE A 11 2.35 4.07 7.95
CA PHE A 11 2.06 3.28 9.14
C PHE A 11 3.00 2.07 9.21
N ALA A 12 4.04 2.17 10.04
CA ALA A 12 5.04 1.12 10.19
C ALA A 12 4.59 0.09 11.24
N THR A 13 4.62 -1.19 10.88
CA THR A 13 4.27 -2.31 11.75
C THR A 13 5.51 -3.08 12.21
N SER A 14 5.35 -3.85 13.28
CA SER A 14 6.38 -4.72 13.87
C SER A 14 6.70 -5.96 13.05
N SER A 15 5.74 -6.43 12.26
CA SER A 15 5.85 -7.66 11.49
C SER A 15 5.01 -7.58 10.21
N ILE A 16 5.30 -8.48 9.27
CA ILE A 16 4.50 -8.59 8.04
C ILE A 16 3.13 -9.22 8.35
N SER A 17 3.04 -10.13 9.31
CA SER A 17 1.75 -10.63 9.81
C SER A 17 0.87 -9.47 10.27
N ASP A 18 1.42 -8.52 11.03
CA ASP A 18 0.67 -7.36 11.49
C ASP A 18 0.30 -6.44 10.34
N ALA A 19 1.21 -6.19 9.38
CA ALA A 19 0.89 -5.37 8.20
C ALA A 19 -0.29 -5.93 7.41
N ILE A 20 -0.34 -7.25 7.19
CA ILE A 20 -1.44 -7.91 6.50
C ILE A 20 -2.75 -7.75 7.29
N LYS A 21 -2.72 -8.02 8.61
CA LYS A 21 -3.91 -7.85 9.47
C LYS A 21 -4.43 -6.42 9.48
N TYR A 22 -3.53 -5.44 9.59
CA TYR A 22 -3.90 -4.03 9.56
C TYR A 22 -4.43 -3.61 8.19
N PHE A 23 -3.86 -4.12 7.11
CA PHE A 23 -4.39 -3.88 5.76
C PHE A 23 -5.84 -4.36 5.64
N ASP A 24 -6.15 -5.55 6.15
CA ASP A 24 -7.51 -6.13 6.09
C ASP A 24 -8.52 -5.27 6.86
N VAL A 25 -8.17 -4.96 8.11
CA VAL A 25 -9.02 -4.11 8.97
C VAL A 25 -9.20 -2.72 8.37
N PHE A 26 -8.14 -2.11 7.83
CA PHE A 26 -8.25 -0.80 7.20
C PHE A 26 -9.08 -0.84 5.92
N GLN A 27 -8.97 -1.88 5.10
CA GLN A 27 -9.79 -2.02 3.90
C GLN A 27 -11.28 -2.03 4.22
N GLU A 28 -11.70 -2.76 5.25
CA GLU A 28 -13.09 -2.79 5.69
C GLU A 28 -13.55 -1.42 6.18
N LEU A 29 -12.81 -0.82 7.13
CA LEU A 29 -13.16 0.47 7.73
C LEU A 29 -13.17 1.61 6.71
N ILE A 30 -12.21 1.62 5.77
CA ILE A 30 -12.10 2.63 4.72
C ILE A 30 -13.22 2.46 3.70
N SER A 31 -13.61 1.24 3.35
CA SER A 31 -14.73 1.00 2.44
C SER A 31 -16.03 1.57 3.02
N GLU A 32 -16.32 1.29 4.30
CA GLU A 32 -17.47 1.85 4.99
C GLU A 32 -17.40 3.39 5.09
N TYR A 33 -16.22 3.92 5.44
CA TYR A 33 -15.99 5.36 5.52
C TYR A 33 -16.21 6.06 4.18
N ASN A 34 -15.66 5.50 3.10
CA ASN A 34 -15.77 6.03 1.75
C ASN A 34 -17.21 6.03 1.26
N GLN A 35 -17.95 4.94 1.51
CA GLN A 35 -19.36 4.86 1.17
C GLN A 35 -20.18 5.91 1.93
N LYS A 36 -19.96 6.03 3.24
CA LYS A 36 -20.74 6.93 4.11
C LYS A 36 -20.46 8.42 3.83
N ASN A 37 -19.21 8.76 3.54
CA ASN A 37 -18.78 10.15 3.41
C ASN A 37 -18.59 10.60 1.95
N GLN A 38 -18.84 9.71 0.98
CA GLN A 38 -18.58 9.95 -0.44
C GLN A 38 -17.13 10.38 -0.68
N THR A 39 -16.20 9.69 -0.02
CA THR A 39 -14.75 9.91 -0.13
C THR A 39 -14.10 8.77 -0.91
N ASP A 40 -12.81 8.94 -1.19
CA ASP A 40 -12.01 8.00 -1.95
C ASP A 40 -10.64 7.85 -1.27
N PHE A 41 -10.65 7.49 0.02
CA PHE A 41 -9.45 7.23 0.80
C PHE A 41 -8.87 5.88 0.37
N LYS A 42 -7.56 5.85 0.09
CA LYS A 42 -6.86 4.67 -0.44
C LYS A 42 -5.72 4.25 0.48
N VAL A 43 -5.66 2.96 0.77
CA VAL A 43 -4.60 2.34 1.57
C VAL A 43 -3.94 1.22 0.77
N THR A 44 -2.63 1.03 0.97
CA THR A 44 -1.91 -0.13 0.45
C THR A 44 -0.81 -0.54 1.42
N ALA A 45 -0.17 -1.68 1.17
CA ALA A 45 0.93 -2.19 1.97
C ALA A 45 2.14 -2.53 1.09
N LEU A 46 3.34 -2.35 1.62
CA LEU A 46 4.60 -2.74 0.96
C LEU A 46 5.55 -3.40 1.96
N PHE A 47 5.99 -4.61 1.64
CA PHE A 47 7.00 -5.36 2.36
C PHE A 47 7.75 -6.27 1.39
N ASP A 48 8.97 -6.68 1.75
CA ASP A 48 9.76 -7.57 0.88
C ASP A 48 9.22 -9.01 0.98
N PRO A 49 8.79 -9.61 -0.15
CA PRO A 49 8.27 -10.97 -0.17
C PRO A 49 9.35 -12.01 0.14
N ASN A 50 10.63 -11.66 0.16
CA ASN A 50 11.74 -12.55 0.51
C ASN A 50 12.17 -12.45 1.96
N ILE A 51 11.64 -11.49 2.75
CA ILE A 51 11.92 -11.46 4.19
C ILE A 51 11.43 -12.77 4.80
N ASP A 52 12.34 -13.41 5.53
CA ASP A 52 12.08 -14.64 6.24
C ASP A 52 11.21 -14.34 7.45
N PHE A 53 9.97 -14.82 7.40
CA PHE A 53 9.01 -14.71 8.49
C PHE A 53 9.32 -15.69 9.62
N SER A 54 10.43 -16.44 9.60
CA SER A 54 10.76 -17.43 10.63
C SER A 54 10.73 -16.91 12.09
N LYS A 55 10.77 -15.59 12.32
CA LYS A 55 10.53 -14.97 13.63
C LYS A 55 9.03 -14.92 14.03
N ASP A 56 8.13 -14.89 13.07
CA ASP A 56 6.68 -14.96 13.20
C ASP A 56 6.20 -16.37 12.86
N LYS A 57 5.56 -17.06 13.80
CA LYS A 57 5.10 -18.46 13.64
C LYS A 57 4.05 -18.63 12.52
N TYR A 58 4.43 -18.60 11.25
CA TYR A 58 3.53 -18.80 10.11
C TYR A 58 4.06 -19.88 9.17
N GLU A 59 3.48 -21.07 9.34
CA GLU A 59 3.71 -22.31 8.58
C GLU A 59 3.00 -22.36 7.22
N ASP A 60 2.66 -21.24 6.57
CA ASP A 60 1.85 -21.32 5.34
C ASP A 60 2.26 -20.31 4.25
N LEU A 61 3.14 -20.76 3.35
CA LEU A 61 3.57 -20.01 2.17
C LEU A 61 2.39 -19.62 1.26
N GLU A 62 1.32 -20.43 1.24
CA GLU A 62 0.12 -20.17 0.45
C GLU A 62 -0.62 -18.92 0.94
N LYS A 63 -0.81 -18.80 2.27
CA LYS A 63 -1.44 -17.60 2.87
C LYS A 63 -0.64 -16.33 2.60
N LYS A 64 0.70 -16.44 2.51
CA LYS A 64 1.57 -15.32 2.16
C LYS A 64 1.35 -14.88 0.72
N TYR A 65 1.33 -15.83 -0.22
CA TYR A 65 1.06 -15.56 -1.63
C TYR A 65 -0.29 -14.88 -1.81
N ASP A 66 -1.35 -15.42 -1.19
CA ASP A 66 -2.70 -14.87 -1.29
C ASP A 66 -2.78 -13.45 -0.72
N SER A 67 -2.09 -13.18 0.38
CA SER A 67 -2.08 -11.85 1.01
C SER A 67 -1.41 -10.81 0.11
N ILE A 68 -0.25 -11.13 -0.47
CA ILE A 68 0.46 -10.23 -1.40
C ILE A 68 -0.38 -10.00 -2.66
N LYS A 69 -0.91 -11.07 -3.24
CA LYS A 69 -1.78 -10.99 -4.42
C LYS A 69 -2.96 -10.06 -4.17
N ARG A 70 -3.62 -10.21 -3.03
CA ARG A 70 -4.76 -9.37 -2.65
C ARG A 70 -4.40 -7.89 -2.49
N ILE A 71 -3.23 -7.58 -1.94
CA ILE A 71 -2.73 -6.19 -1.84
C ILE A 71 -2.53 -5.60 -3.24
N ILE A 72 -1.90 -6.36 -4.15
CA ILE A 72 -1.67 -5.95 -5.54
C ILE A 72 -2.99 -5.78 -6.30
N ASP A 73 -3.91 -6.72 -6.16
CA ASP A 73 -5.23 -6.67 -6.80
C ASP A 73 -6.01 -5.44 -6.35
N GLN A 74 -5.99 -5.12 -5.05
CA GLN A 74 -6.62 -3.89 -4.55
C GLN A 74 -5.95 -2.64 -5.12
N TYR A 75 -4.61 -2.60 -5.17
CA TYR A 75 -3.88 -1.47 -5.76
C TYR A 75 -4.24 -1.28 -7.24
N ASN A 76 -4.36 -2.38 -7.99
CA ASN A 76 -4.81 -2.36 -9.38
C ASN A 76 -6.21 -1.78 -9.54
N LEU A 77 -7.15 -2.16 -8.66
CA LEU A 77 -8.50 -1.60 -8.65
C LEU A 77 -8.48 -0.09 -8.36
N ASP A 78 -7.71 0.33 -7.35
CA ASP A 78 -7.64 1.72 -6.91
C ASP A 78 -7.03 2.65 -7.97
N PHE A 79 -6.01 2.18 -8.69
CA PHE A 79 -5.20 3.02 -9.58
C PHE A 79 -5.27 2.66 -11.05
N LYS A 80 -6.12 1.68 -11.42
CA LYS A 80 -6.30 1.18 -12.79
C LYS A 80 -4.98 0.69 -13.39
N THR A 81 -4.20 -0.02 -12.59
CA THR A 81 -2.97 -0.72 -13.02
C THR A 81 -3.26 -2.20 -13.25
N SER A 82 -2.25 -2.98 -13.65
CA SER A 82 -2.41 -4.40 -13.99
C SER A 82 -1.17 -5.21 -13.59
N PHE A 83 -0.66 -5.01 -12.37
CA PHE A 83 0.45 -5.80 -11.84
C PHE A 83 -0.01 -7.18 -11.40
N ASP A 84 0.86 -8.18 -11.52
CA ASP A 84 0.70 -9.49 -10.88
C ASP A 84 1.74 -9.71 -9.77
N PHE A 85 1.72 -10.90 -9.18
CA PHE A 85 2.66 -11.28 -8.11
C PHE A 85 4.12 -11.28 -8.59
N GLU A 86 4.39 -11.73 -9.83
CA GLU A 86 5.74 -11.77 -10.39
C GLU A 86 6.28 -10.35 -10.64
N GLN A 87 5.37 -9.41 -10.89
CA GLN A 87 5.64 -7.99 -11.10
C GLN A 87 5.68 -7.17 -9.79
N HIS A 88 5.90 -7.80 -8.63
CA HIS A 88 5.99 -7.09 -7.35
C HIS A 88 7.05 -5.96 -7.36
N ALA A 89 8.16 -6.13 -8.10
CA ALA A 89 9.17 -5.09 -8.27
C ALA A 89 8.63 -3.86 -9.01
N ASP A 90 7.87 -4.06 -10.09
CA ASP A 90 7.26 -2.97 -10.87
C ASP A 90 6.16 -2.27 -10.06
N PHE A 91 5.35 -3.03 -9.33
CA PHE A 91 4.41 -2.50 -8.34
C PHE A 91 5.10 -1.58 -7.33
N LYS A 92 6.22 -2.02 -6.74
CA LYS A 92 7.02 -1.22 -5.80
C LYS A 92 7.53 0.08 -6.44
N ILE A 93 7.99 0.03 -7.69
CA ILE A 93 8.47 1.20 -8.43
C ILE A 93 7.32 2.19 -8.66
N ASP A 94 6.15 1.71 -9.10
CA ASP A 94 4.97 2.56 -9.33
C ASP A 94 4.52 3.25 -8.05
N LEU A 95 4.37 2.48 -6.98
CA LEU A 95 3.99 2.96 -5.66
C LEU A 95 4.98 4.03 -5.15
N SER A 96 6.29 3.78 -5.29
CA SER A 96 7.33 4.72 -4.87
C SER A 96 7.27 6.02 -5.68
N ASN A 97 7.07 5.94 -7.00
CA ASN A 97 6.94 7.11 -7.86
C ASN A 97 5.68 7.92 -7.55
N ARG A 98 4.57 7.25 -7.23
CA ARG A 98 3.30 7.87 -6.81
C ARG A 98 3.47 8.65 -5.51
N LEU A 99 4.08 8.04 -4.51
CA LEU A 99 4.34 8.65 -3.20
C LEU A 99 5.35 9.80 -3.25
N ALA A 100 6.37 9.71 -4.12
CA ALA A 100 7.37 10.76 -4.27
C ALA A 100 6.96 11.87 -5.26
N HIS A 101 5.75 11.80 -5.82
CA HIS A 101 5.27 12.71 -6.87
C HIS A 101 6.27 12.88 -8.03
N LYS A 102 6.93 11.78 -8.45
CA LYS A 102 7.96 11.79 -9.52
C LYS A 102 7.37 11.51 -10.90
N ASN A 103 8.05 11.97 -11.95
CA ASN A 103 7.69 11.72 -13.35
C ASN A 103 6.22 12.09 -13.66
N SER A 104 5.44 11.13 -14.17
CA SER A 104 4.01 11.25 -14.49
C SER A 104 3.12 11.53 -13.27
N TYR A 105 3.67 11.55 -12.06
CA TYR A 105 2.96 11.72 -10.78
C TYR A 105 3.10 13.12 -10.14
N LEU A 106 3.66 14.11 -10.84
CA LEU A 106 3.86 15.48 -10.31
C LEU A 106 2.56 16.23 -9.99
N ASN A 107 1.51 16.02 -10.79
CA ASN A 107 0.22 16.73 -10.67
C ASN A 107 -0.94 15.74 -10.59
N LEU A 108 -0.89 14.81 -9.63
CA LEU A 108 -1.99 13.87 -9.44
C LEU A 108 -3.24 14.59 -8.94
N SER A 109 -4.36 14.28 -9.59
CA SER A 109 -5.69 14.52 -9.02
C SER A 109 -5.87 13.68 -7.75
N ASN A 110 -6.73 14.13 -6.84
CA ASN A 110 -6.86 13.51 -5.51
C ASN A 110 -7.31 12.04 -5.56
N ASP A 111 -8.02 11.64 -6.60
CA ASP A 111 -8.42 10.26 -6.88
C ASP A 111 -7.24 9.35 -7.27
N ARG A 112 -6.11 9.91 -7.68
CA ARG A 112 -4.91 9.14 -8.06
C ARG A 112 -3.85 9.10 -6.98
N LYS A 113 -4.09 9.71 -5.83
CA LYS A 113 -3.15 9.75 -4.70
C LYS A 113 -3.41 8.59 -3.74
N LEU A 114 -2.35 8.13 -3.11
CA LEU A 114 -2.42 7.19 -2.00
C LEU A 114 -2.50 7.99 -0.69
N ASP A 115 -3.36 7.58 0.25
CA ASP A 115 -3.49 8.28 1.53
C ASP A 115 -2.65 7.62 2.63
N LEU A 116 -2.58 6.29 2.65
CA LEU A 116 -1.90 5.53 3.68
C LEU A 116 -1.07 4.39 3.07
N LEU A 117 0.22 4.35 3.40
CA LEU A 117 1.10 3.22 3.13
C LEU A 117 1.41 2.48 4.44
N ILE A 118 1.09 1.18 4.48
CA ILE A 118 1.53 0.28 5.54
C ILE A 118 2.89 -0.32 5.17
N VAL A 119 3.86 -0.30 6.07
CA VAL A 119 5.20 -0.87 5.83
C VAL A 119 5.67 -1.72 6.99
N VAL A 120 6.59 -2.65 6.72
CA VAL A 120 7.20 -3.52 7.73
C VAL A 120 8.68 -3.26 7.82
N GLU A 121 9.17 -3.12 9.05
CA GLU A 121 10.52 -2.68 9.37
C GLU A 121 10.86 -1.35 8.66
N GLN A 122 11.97 -0.72 9.03
CA GLN A 122 12.38 0.51 8.36
C GLN A 122 12.93 0.19 6.96
N MET A 123 12.05 -0.09 5.99
CA MET A 123 12.26 0.17 4.56
C MET A 123 12.45 1.69 4.27
N LEU A 124 12.85 2.47 5.28
CA LEU A 124 13.13 3.90 5.24
C LEU A 124 14.55 4.22 4.74
N THR A 125 15.41 3.23 4.54
CA THR A 125 16.71 3.45 3.90
C THR A 125 16.55 3.49 2.39
N GLY A 126 16.06 4.64 1.88
CA GLY A 126 15.94 4.91 0.44
C GLY A 126 14.64 5.59 0.00
N PHE A 127 13.67 5.78 0.90
CA PHE A 127 12.42 6.46 0.59
C PHE A 127 12.59 7.99 0.70
N ASP A 128 12.85 8.65 -0.43
CA ASP A 128 12.85 10.12 -0.54
C ASP A 128 11.51 10.59 -1.12
N SER A 129 10.51 10.78 -0.26
CA SER A 129 9.24 11.42 -0.63
C SER A 129 9.39 12.93 -0.48
N LYS A 130 9.49 13.64 -1.60
CA LYS A 130 9.47 15.11 -1.61
C LYS A 130 8.03 15.59 -1.80
N TRP A 131 7.53 16.28 -0.76
CA TRP A 131 6.30 17.10 -0.65
C TRP A 131 4.94 16.49 -0.96
#